data_AF-A0A1Y1V761-F1
#
_entry.id   AF-A0A1Y1V761-F1
#
_cell.length_a   1.000
_cell.length_b   1.000
_cell.length_c   1.000
_cell.angle_alpha   90.00
_cell.angle_beta   90.00
_cell.angle_gamma   90.00
#
_symmetry.space_group_name_H-M   'P 1'
#
loop_
_entity.id
_entity.type
_entity.pdbx_description
1 polymer ?
#
loop_
_entity_poly.entity_id
_entity_poly.type
_entity_poly.pdbx_seq_one_letter_code
_entity_poly.pdbx_strand_id
1 'polypeptide(L)'
;MDSEYLKDTVGPILSEAIGNMVLYGLSKNTDPIVYVANYLLHHKVTERVIKEDLDKENEVKEMFDHYEKKMENFNIIKKQNFEELKIATQKRLQKVEMDLQREKEELENEKLKKAKELEQQQQEEEGQGEGGTGENGGDKQGIKEEEEEEEEEEEEEEEEE
;
A
#
# COMPACT_ATOMS: atom_id res chain seq x y z
N MET A 1 40.78 37.92 45.75
CA MET A 1 41.23 37.32 44.48
C MET A 1 40.84 35.85 44.40
N ASP A 2 41.06 35.06 45.45
CA ASP A 2 40.78 33.61 45.39
C ASP A 2 39.30 33.25 45.23
N SER A 3 38.36 34.12 45.66
CA SER A 3 36.93 33.82 45.52
C SER A 3 36.40 33.83 44.09
N GLU A 4 36.86 34.73 43.22
CA GLU A 4 36.41 34.73 41.82
C GLU A 4 36.98 33.52 41.09
N TYR A 5 38.27 33.26 41.30
CA TYR A 5 38.93 32.07 40.78
C TYR A 5 38.21 30.77 41.20
N LEU A 6 37.85 30.62 42.49
CA LEU A 6 37.12 29.42 42.96
C LEU A 6 35.69 29.34 42.40
N LYS A 7 35.00 30.48 42.28
CA LYS A 7 33.65 30.52 41.71
C LYS A 7 33.66 30.08 40.24
N ASP A 8 34.65 30.50 39.47
CA ASP A 8 34.71 30.17 38.05
C ASP A 8 35.25 28.77 37.79
N THR A 9 36.18 28.28 38.62
CA THR A 9 36.84 26.97 38.40
C THR A 9 36.08 25.79 38.99
N VAL A 10 35.59 25.90 40.23
CA VAL A 10 34.94 24.79 40.96
C VAL A 10 33.50 25.08 41.33
N GLY A 11 33.03 26.32 41.18
CA GLY A 11 31.67 26.72 41.52
C GLY A 11 30.59 25.92 40.79
N PRO A 12 30.62 25.78 39.45
CA PRO A 12 29.60 25.04 38.70
C PRO A 12 29.51 23.58 39.12
N ILE A 13 30.64 22.88 39.13
CA ILE A 13 30.70 21.45 39.46
C ILE A 13 30.32 21.14 40.91
N LEU A 14 30.71 22.00 41.87
CA LEU A 14 30.28 21.86 43.26
C LEU A 14 28.79 22.15 43.44
N SER A 15 28.25 23.14 42.72
CA SER A 15 26.82 23.45 42.76
C SER A 15 25.98 22.30 42.21
N GLU A 16 26.44 21.67 41.13
CA GLU A 16 25.79 20.50 40.54
C GLU A 16 25.87 19.26 41.46
N ALA A 17 27.03 19.02 42.07
CA ALA A 17 27.21 17.94 43.05
C ALA A 17 26.27 18.08 44.25
N ILE A 18 26.17 19.30 44.79
CA ILE A 18 25.28 19.61 45.92
C ILE A 18 23.81 19.48 45.51
N GLY A 19 23.44 19.96 44.32
CA GLY A 19 22.09 19.81 43.78
C GLY A 19 21.68 18.34 43.64
N ASN A 20 22.53 17.52 43.04
CA ASN A 20 22.31 16.07 42.90
C ASN A 20 22.21 15.36 44.26
N MET A 21 23.02 15.76 45.23
CA MET A 21 22.96 15.21 46.58
C MET A 21 21.62 15.51 47.27
N VAL A 22 21.09 16.73 47.13
CA VAL A 22 19.80 17.11 47.70
C VAL A 22 18.66 16.31 47.06
N LEU A 23 18.71 16.11 45.74
CA LEU A 23 17.67 15.38 44.99
C LEU A 23 17.72 13.87 45.22
N TYR A 24 18.92 13.28 45.26
CA TYR A 24 19.09 11.82 45.16
C TYR A 24 19.95 11.18 46.27
N GLY A 25 20.74 11.97 47.00
CA GLY A 25 21.69 11.49 48.00
C GLY A 25 21.14 11.44 49.42
N LEU A 26 20.28 12.40 49.81
CA LEU A 26 19.71 12.47 51.17
C LEU A 26 18.83 11.26 51.51
N SER A 27 18.17 10.67 50.51
CA SER A 27 17.33 9.47 50.69
C SER A 27 18.14 8.19 50.94
N LYS A 28 19.45 8.20 50.65
CA LYS A 28 20.35 7.03 50.74
C LYS A 28 21.23 7.04 51.99
N ASN A 29 20.99 7.96 52.94
CA ASN A 29 21.75 8.10 54.19
C ASN A 29 23.28 8.08 53.98
N THR A 30 23.74 8.67 52.87
CA THR A 30 25.14 8.69 52.45
C THR A 30 25.84 9.91 53.03
N ASP A 31 27.08 9.75 53.50
CA ASP A 31 27.88 10.88 53.99
C ASP A 31 28.01 11.95 52.88
N PRO A 32 27.58 13.20 53.13
CA PRO A 32 27.62 14.29 52.15
C PRO A 32 29.00 14.55 51.55
N ILE A 33 30.05 14.45 52.36
CA ILE A 33 31.43 14.70 51.92
C ILE A 33 31.89 13.58 50.99
N VAL A 34 31.60 12.33 51.35
CA VAL A 34 31.93 11.15 50.53
C VAL A 34 31.14 11.17 49.21
N TYR A 35 29.87 11.56 49.25
CA TYR A 35 29.04 11.70 48.05
C TYR A 35 29.62 12.73 47.08
N VAL A 36 29.91 13.94 47.57
CA VAL A 36 30.48 15.01 46.75
C VAL A 36 31.86 14.61 46.21
N ALA A 37 32.72 14.00 47.03
CA ALA A 37 34.03 13.52 46.58
C ALA A 37 33.92 12.48 45.45
N ASN A 38 33.03 11.50 45.61
CA ASN A 38 32.78 10.49 44.57
C ASN A 38 32.19 11.11 43.31
N TYR A 39 31.26 12.06 43.45
CA TYR A 39 30.68 12.78 42.33
C TYR A 39 31.77 13.56 41.56
N LEU A 40 32.65 14.27 42.25
CA LEU A 40 33.76 15.01 41.62
C LEU A 40 34.78 14.07 40.95
N LEU A 41 35.08 12.92 41.54
CA LEU A 41 36.00 11.93 40.97
C LEU A 41 35.45 11.30 39.69
N HIS A 42 34.14 11.10 39.63
CA HIS A 42 33.49 10.47 38.50
C HIS A 42 32.85 11.47 37.53
N HIS A 43 32.85 12.77 37.82
CA HIS A 43 32.20 13.81 37.01
C HIS A 43 32.58 13.74 35.54
N LYS A 44 33.87 13.62 35.21
CA LYS A 44 34.33 13.52 33.82
C LYS A 44 33.88 12.23 33.11
N VAL A 45 33.67 11.16 33.88
CA VAL A 45 33.13 9.91 33.38
C VAL A 45 31.62 10.07 33.16
N THR A 46 30.92 10.67 34.12
CA THR A 46 29.49 10.98 34.04
C THR A 46 29.17 11.93 32.89
N GLU A 47 29.93 13.02 32.70
CA GLU A 47 29.79 13.94 31.56
C GLU A 47 29.99 13.22 30.22
N ARG A 48 30.95 12.30 30.16
CA ARG A 48 31.17 11.50 28.95
C ARG A 48 29.99 10.60 28.66
N VAL A 49 29.48 9.89 29.67
CA VAL A 49 28.32 9.01 29.53
C VAL A 49 27.07 9.80 29.13
N ILE A 50 26.80 10.94 29.79
CA ILE A 50 25.68 11.82 29.43
C ILE A 50 25.80 12.29 27.98
N LYS A 51 27.01 12.67 27.54
CA LYS A 51 27.23 13.07 26.16
C LYS A 51 26.99 11.91 25.18
N GLU A 52 27.50 10.72 25.47
CA GLU A 52 27.28 9.53 24.65
C GLU A 52 25.79 9.17 24.58
N ASP A 53 25.04 9.33 25.66
CA ASP A 53 23.60 9.07 25.69
C ASP A 53 22.81 10.12 24.91
N LEU A 54 23.18 11.41 25.00
CA LEU A 54 22.61 12.47 24.16
C LEU A 54 22.91 12.26 22.67
N ASP A 55 24.13 11.82 22.34
CA ASP A 55 24.51 11.52 20.95
C ASP A 55 23.68 10.34 20.40
N LYS A 56 23.44 9.30 21.21
CA LYS A 56 22.55 8.18 20.84
C LYS A 56 21.09 8.61 20.72
N GLU A 57 20.60 9.46 21.62
CA GLU A 57 19.22 9.97 21.54
C GLU A 57 19.01 10.76 20.25
N ASN A 58 19.99 11.57 19.85
CA ASN A 58 19.97 12.29 18.57
C ASN A 58 20.01 11.33 17.38
N GLU A 59 20.86 10.30 17.40
CA GLU A 59 20.91 9.29 16.33
C GLU A 59 19.58 8.54 16.18
N VAL A 60 18.97 8.14 17.29
CA VAL A 60 17.66 7.47 17.29
C VAL A 60 16.59 8.41 16.74
N LYS A 61 16.60 9.68 17.14
CA LYS A 61 15.67 10.69 16.62
C LYS A 61 15.82 10.89 15.11
N GLU A 62 17.05 10.99 14.61
CA GLU A 62 17.32 11.10 13.16
C GLU A 62 16.83 9.87 12.39
N MET A 63 16.97 8.68 12.97
CA MET A 63 16.44 7.44 12.39
C MET A 63 14.91 7.45 12.30
N PHE A 64 14.21 7.93 13.35
CA PHE A 64 12.75 8.10 13.32
C PHE A 64 12.32 9.12 12.26
N ASP A 65 12.95 10.30 12.21
CA ASP A 65 12.66 11.33 11.21
C ASP A 65 12.84 10.80 9.77
N HIS A 66 13.86 9.96 9.56
CA HIS A 66 14.10 9.34 8.26
C HIS A 66 13.04 8.28 7.92
N TYR A 67 12.60 7.50 8.90
CA TYR A 67 11.54 6.51 8.73
C TYR A 67 10.20 7.18 8.42
N GLU A 68 9.83 8.24 9.14
CA GLU A 68 8.61 9.00 8.88
C GLU A 68 8.57 9.55 7.45
N LYS A 69 9.67 10.15 6.98
CA LYS A 69 9.80 10.62 5.59
C LYS A 69 9.65 9.49 4.57
N LYS A 70 10.21 8.31 4.84
CA LYS A 70 10.04 7.14 3.97
C LYS A 70 8.60 6.67 3.92
N MET A 71 7.90 6.67 5.05
CA MET A 71 6.50 6.27 5.14
C MET A 71 5.58 7.28 4.45
N GLU A 72 5.85 8.58 4.58
CA GLU A 72 5.15 9.62 3.83
C GLU A 72 5.33 9.44 2.31
N ASN A 73 6.56 9.24 1.85
CA ASN A 73 6.85 8.98 0.44
C ASN A 73 6.16 7.72 -0.08
N PHE A 74 6.16 6.63 0.71
CA PHE A 74 5.45 5.41 0.37
C PHE A 74 3.94 5.65 0.20
N ASN A 75 3.34 6.42 1.10
CA ASN A 75 1.92 6.76 1.02
C ASN A 75 1.59 7.61 -0.23
N ILE A 76 2.48 8.52 -0.62
CA ILE A 76 2.34 9.30 -1.85
C ILE A 76 2.39 8.37 -3.07
N ILE A 77 3.39 7.51 -3.16
CA ILE A 77 3.55 6.55 -4.27
C ILE A 77 2.35 5.60 -4.34
N LYS A 78 1.89 5.08 -3.20
CA LYS A 78 0.71 4.21 -3.13
C LYS A 78 -0.53 4.89 -3.68
N LYS A 79 -0.77 6.16 -3.34
CA LYS A 79 -1.90 6.94 -3.87
C LYS A 79 -1.78 7.15 -5.39
N GLN A 80 -0.59 7.52 -5.86
CA GLN A 80 -0.34 7.71 -7.30
C GLN A 80 -0.57 6.42 -8.09
N ASN A 81 -0.02 5.29 -7.63
CA ASN A 81 -0.21 3.99 -8.27
C ASN A 81 -1.69 3.58 -8.30
N PHE A 82 -2.44 3.85 -7.22
CA PHE A 82 -3.86 3.57 -7.18
C PHE A 82 -4.66 4.44 -8.16
N GLU A 83 -4.33 5.73 -8.27
CA GLU A 83 -4.96 6.64 -9.25
C GLU A 83 -4.63 6.23 -10.69
N GLU A 84 -3.38 5.87 -10.97
CA GLU A 84 -2.97 5.38 -12.29
C GLU A 84 -3.71 4.09 -12.66
N LEU A 85 -3.80 3.13 -11.73
CA LEU A 85 -4.53 1.90 -11.94
C LEU A 85 -6.03 2.17 -12.19
N LYS A 86 -6.64 3.07 -11.41
CA LYS A 86 -8.03 3.47 -11.59
C LYS A 86 -8.27 4.05 -12.99
N ILE A 87 -7.40 4.95 -13.45
CA ILE A 87 -7.51 5.56 -14.78
C ILE A 87 -7.32 4.49 -15.88
N ALA A 88 -6.33 3.60 -15.73
CA ALA A 88 -6.09 2.53 -16.70
C ALA A 88 -7.28 1.58 -16.82
N THR A 89 -7.87 1.18 -15.69
CA THR A 89 -9.06 0.32 -15.65
C THR A 89 -10.28 1.01 -16.27
N GLN A 90 -10.51 2.29 -15.96
CA GLN A 90 -11.60 3.06 -16.58
C GLN A 90 -11.44 3.17 -18.10
N LYS A 91 -10.22 3.45 -18.60
CA LYS A 91 -9.95 3.49 -20.05
C LYS A 91 -10.20 2.14 -20.71
N ARG A 92 -9.83 1.04 -20.05
CA ARG A 92 -10.05 -0.32 -20.58
C ARG A 92 -11.53 -0.65 -20.62
N LEU A 93 -12.29 -0.31 -19.58
CA LEU A 93 -13.75 -0.49 -19.54
C LEU A 93 -14.44 0.29 -20.66
N GLN A 94 -14.11 1.57 -20.84
CA GLN A 94 -14.65 2.39 -21.94
C GLN A 94 -14.35 1.80 -23.31
N LYS A 95 -13.16 1.23 -23.51
CA LYS A 95 -12.81 0.54 -24.76
C LYS A 95 -13.69 -0.69 -24.98
N VAL A 96 -13.85 -1.53 -23.95
CA VAL A 96 -14.70 -2.73 -24.02
C VAL A 96 -16.16 -2.35 -24.29
N GLU A 97 -16.67 -1.29 -23.67
CA GLU A 97 -18.03 -0.79 -23.93
C GLU A 97 -18.21 -0.33 -25.39
N MET A 98 -17.24 0.39 -25.95
CA MET A 98 -17.27 0.80 -27.36
C MET A 98 -17.17 -0.38 -28.32
N ASP A 99 -16.30 -1.36 -28.02
CA ASP A 99 -16.13 -2.56 -28.84
C ASP A 99 -17.43 -3.39 -28.84
N LEU A 100 -18.10 -3.53 -27.69
CA LEU A 100 -19.41 -4.19 -27.57
C LEU A 100 -20.53 -3.44 -28.30
N GLN A 101 -20.51 -2.10 -28.30
CA GLN A 101 -21.48 -1.30 -29.06
C GLN A 101 -21.30 -1.51 -30.57
N ARG A 102 -20.05 -1.51 -31.05
CA ARG A 102 -19.75 -1.78 -32.46
C ARG A 102 -20.20 -3.18 -32.87
N GLU A 103 -19.92 -4.20 -32.06
CA GLU A 103 -20.33 -5.58 -32.35
C GLU A 103 -21.86 -5.73 -32.44
N LYS A 104 -22.60 -5.05 -31.54
CA LYS A 104 -24.07 -4.99 -31.61
C LYS A 104 -24.58 -4.32 -32.87
N GLU A 105 -23.99 -3.19 -33.27
CA GLU A 105 -24.35 -2.48 -34.50
C GLU A 105 -24.03 -3.33 -35.75
N GLU A 106 -22.91 -4.05 -35.75
CA GLU A 106 -22.55 -4.96 -36.84
C GLU A 106 -23.53 -6.14 -36.94
N LEU A 107 -23.90 -6.74 -35.81
CA LEU A 107 -24.93 -7.80 -35.75
C LEU A 107 -26.30 -7.32 -36.21
N GLU A 108 -26.74 -6.12 -35.80
CA GLU A 108 -28.00 -5.55 -36.28
C GLU A 108 -27.95 -5.25 -37.78
N ASN A 109 -26.84 -4.72 -38.28
CA ASN A 109 -26.66 -4.48 -39.71
C ASN A 109 -26.64 -5.79 -40.52
N GLU A 110 -26.02 -6.85 -40.02
CA GLU A 110 -26.01 -8.15 -40.67
C GLU A 110 -27.41 -8.78 -40.69
N LYS A 111 -28.17 -8.67 -39.58
CA LYS A 111 -29.58 -9.07 -39.54
C LYS A 111 -30.42 -8.28 -40.54
N LEU A 112 -30.21 -6.97 -40.66
CA LEU A 112 -30.92 -6.11 -41.60
C LEU A 112 -30.59 -6.47 -43.06
N LYS A 113 -29.33 -6.82 -43.36
CA LYS A 113 -28.92 -7.30 -44.68
C LYS A 113 -29.58 -8.63 -45.02
N LYS A 114 -29.52 -9.61 -44.12
CA LYS A 114 -30.19 -10.92 -44.29
C LYS A 114 -31.70 -10.76 -44.49
N ALA A 115 -32.34 -9.87 -43.75
CA ALA A 115 -33.76 -9.58 -43.91
C ALA A 115 -34.08 -8.98 -45.31
N LYS A 116 -33.25 -8.05 -45.81
CA LYS A 116 -33.40 -7.47 -47.16
C LYS A 116 -33.12 -8.47 -48.28
N GLU A 117 -32.14 -9.36 -48.10
CA GLU A 117 -31.86 -10.44 -49.07
C GLU A 117 -33.02 -11.43 -49.15
N LEU A 118 -33.62 -11.81 -48.01
CA LEU A 118 -34.82 -12.65 -47.96
C LEU A 118 -36.03 -11.96 -48.61
N GLU A 119 -36.20 -10.64 -48.41
CA GLU A 119 -37.27 -9.87 -49.03
C GLU A 119 -37.08 -9.76 -50.56
N GLN A 120 -35.83 -9.61 -51.04
CA GLN A 120 -35.52 -9.66 -52.48
C GLN A 120 -35.74 -11.05 -53.08
N GLN A 121 -35.40 -12.13 -52.37
CA GLN A 121 -35.69 -13.50 -52.82
C GLN A 121 -37.19 -13.78 -52.90
N GLN A 122 -37.99 -13.27 -51.96
CA GLN A 122 -39.46 -13.40 -52.03
C GLN A 122 -40.06 -12.59 -53.20
N GLN A 123 -39.49 -11.44 -53.56
CA GLN A 123 -39.92 -10.71 -54.76
C GLN A 123 -39.48 -11.35 -56.08
N GLU A 124 -38.37 -12.09 -56.11
CA GLU A 124 -37.97 -12.89 -57.28
C GLU A 124 -38.79 -14.18 -57.42
N GLU A 125 -39.23 -14.81 -56.32
CA GLU A 125 -40.10 -16.00 -56.35
C GLU A 125 -41.57 -15.69 -56.72
N GLU A 126 -42.09 -14.47 -56.50
CA GLU A 126 -43.39 -14.06 -57.03
C GLU A 126 -43.36 -13.68 -58.54
N GLY A 127 -42.18 -13.69 -59.16
CA GLY A 127 -41.97 -13.33 -60.57
C GLY A 127 -41.96 -14.49 -61.58
N GLN A 128 -41.85 -15.75 -61.15
CA GLN A 128 -41.81 -16.89 -62.06
C GLN A 128 -42.44 -18.16 -61.48
N GLY A 129 -43.65 -18.45 -61.97
CA GLY A 129 -43.97 -19.79 -62.50
C GLY A 129 -44.35 -20.89 -61.51
N GLU A 130 -45.60 -21.33 -61.65
CA GLU A 130 -46.15 -22.61 -61.18
C GLU A 130 -45.20 -23.82 -61.33
N GLY A 131 -45.17 -24.73 -60.34
CA GLY A 131 -44.83 -26.13 -60.60
C GLY A 131 -44.23 -26.96 -59.46
N GLY A 132 -45.08 -27.68 -58.72
CA GLY A 132 -44.94 -29.14 -58.48
C GLY A 132 -43.79 -29.73 -57.63
N THR A 133 -44.20 -30.32 -56.48
CA THR A 133 -43.81 -31.63 -55.91
C THR A 133 -42.33 -32.05 -55.79
N GLY A 134 -41.93 -32.45 -54.58
CA GLY A 134 -40.81 -33.39 -54.38
C GLY A 134 -40.44 -33.65 -52.92
N GLU A 135 -40.94 -34.74 -52.35
CA GLU A 135 -40.44 -35.38 -51.13
C GLU A 135 -39.00 -35.90 -51.30
N ASN A 136 -38.18 -35.79 -50.25
CA ASN A 136 -37.07 -36.68 -49.80
C ASN A 136 -36.26 -35.89 -48.76
N GLY A 137 -35.70 -36.42 -47.67
CA GLY A 137 -35.29 -37.75 -47.26
C GLY A 137 -34.07 -37.51 -46.34
N GLY A 138 -34.05 -38.12 -45.16
CA GLY A 138 -33.27 -37.61 -44.00
C GLY A 138 -31.77 -37.84 -44.00
N ASP A 139 -31.10 -37.37 -42.93
CA ASP A 139 -29.95 -38.09 -42.37
C ASP A 139 -29.63 -37.71 -40.91
N LYS A 140 -29.03 -38.68 -40.23
CA LYS A 140 -28.78 -38.78 -38.78
C LYS A 140 -27.61 -37.91 -38.31
N GLN A 141 -27.55 -37.61 -37.00
CA GLN A 141 -26.60 -38.16 -36.00
C GLN A 141 -26.33 -37.14 -34.88
N GLY A 142 -26.44 -37.63 -33.64
CA GLY A 142 -26.23 -36.85 -32.43
C GLY A 142 -24.76 -36.52 -32.16
N ILE A 143 -24.57 -35.41 -31.47
CA ILE A 143 -23.29 -35.01 -30.85
C ILE A 143 -23.58 -34.83 -29.36
N LYS A 144 -22.73 -35.47 -28.56
CA LYS A 144 -22.70 -35.51 -27.10
C LYS A 144 -21.26 -35.19 -26.72
N GLU A 145 -21.01 -34.03 -26.13
CA GLU A 145 -19.76 -33.63 -25.44
C GLU A 145 -20.25 -32.71 -24.29
N GLU A 146 -20.39 -33.22 -23.07
CA GLU A 146 -19.36 -33.21 -21.99
C GLU A 146 -19.11 -31.78 -21.47
N GLU A 147 -19.98 -31.35 -20.54
CA GLU A 147 -19.68 -30.29 -19.57
C GLU A 147 -18.83 -30.91 -18.46
N GLU A 148 -17.52 -30.70 -18.50
CA GLU A 148 -16.65 -30.77 -17.32
C GLU A 148 -16.65 -29.40 -16.65
N GLU A 149 -17.44 -29.27 -15.57
CA GLU A 149 -17.29 -28.20 -14.58
C GLU A 149 -16.11 -28.59 -13.67
N GLU A 150 -14.93 -28.02 -13.91
CA GLU A 150 -13.89 -27.89 -12.88
C GLU A 150 -14.14 -26.58 -12.12
N GLU A 151 -14.90 -26.67 -11.03
CA GLU A 151 -14.84 -25.69 -9.93
C GLU A 151 -13.56 -25.95 -9.14
N GLU A 152 -12.49 -25.19 -9.41
CA GLU A 152 -11.36 -25.09 -8.50
C GLU A 152 -11.67 -24.12 -7.36
N GLU A 153 -11.57 -24.67 -6.15
CA GLU A 153 -11.60 -24.08 -4.83
C GLU A 153 -10.56 -22.95 -4.66
N GLU A 154 -10.90 -21.91 -3.89
CA GLU A 154 -9.95 -21.29 -2.96
C GLU A 154 -10.70 -20.91 -1.67
N GLU A 155 -10.78 -21.87 -0.74
CA GLU A 155 -10.76 -21.60 0.69
C GLU A 155 -9.31 -21.36 1.09
N GLU A 156 -8.96 -20.17 1.59
CA GLU A 156 -7.89 -20.03 2.57
C GLU A 156 -8.36 -19.08 3.68
N GLU A 157 -8.80 -19.70 4.77
CA GLU A 157 -8.63 -19.18 6.12
C GLU A 157 -7.13 -19.06 6.41
N GLU A 158 -6.66 -17.88 6.82
CA GLU A 158 -5.58 -17.81 7.81
C GLU A 158 -5.94 -16.80 8.89
N GLU A 159 -6.25 -17.40 10.05
CA GLU A 159 -6.21 -16.82 11.38
C GLU A 159 -4.76 -16.45 11.80
N GLU A 160 -4.69 -15.52 12.76
CA GLU A 160 -3.62 -15.34 13.77
C GLU A 160 -2.26 -14.72 13.37
N GLU A 161 -2.02 -13.49 13.84
CA GLU A 161 -1.27 -13.18 15.08
C GLU A 161 -1.57 -11.75 15.60
#